data_AF-A0A951JPL6-F1
#
_entry.id   AF-A0A951JPL6-F1
#
_cell.length_a   1.000
_cell.length_b   1.000
_cell.length_c   1.000
_cell.angle_alpha   90.00
_cell.angle_beta   90.00
_cell.angle_gamma   90.00
#
_symmetry.space_group_name_H-M   'P 1'
#
loop_
_entity.id
_entity.type
_entity.pdbx_description
1 polymer ?
#
loop_
_entity_poly.entity_id
_entity_poly.type
_entity_poly.pdbx_seq_one_letter_code
_entity_poly.pdbx_strand_id
1 'polypeptide(L)'
;MPFVDDDIEVRARGTTDWEVLKPIRYHGRDEGFIVHAGFETDFASVPRGLVWLIPKYGKFTRAAILHDFLWAQCRKGRFNWFDADGIFRRAMREDEVPFAHRWLMWGAVRLAAVRHVPSEPFAHGVAQSVLFVVVAGLGAAFVAVPFVVVTAWLVLFWLLQLPLFAVSRLRHRDAPTPPPRPRLLFKMG
;
A
#
# COMPACT_ATOMS: atom_id res chain seq x y z
N MET A 1 9.43 -23.53 0.77
CA MET A 1 9.03 -22.17 0.39
C MET A 1 10.28 -21.43 -0.11
N PRO A 2 10.17 -20.47 -1.02
CA PRO A 2 11.34 -19.75 -1.56
C PRO A 2 11.94 -18.76 -0.56
N PHE A 3 11.13 -18.30 0.40
CA PHE A 3 11.66 -17.71 1.63
C PHE A 3 12.12 -18.83 2.57
N VAL A 4 13.36 -18.70 3.05
CA VAL A 4 13.99 -19.68 3.95
C VAL A 4 13.48 -19.53 5.38
N ASP A 5 13.21 -18.29 5.77
CA ASP A 5 12.84 -17.93 7.13
C ASP A 5 11.32 -17.69 7.19
N ASP A 6 10.62 -18.40 8.09
CA ASP A 6 9.16 -18.31 8.23
C ASP A 6 8.72 -17.03 8.94
N ASP A 7 9.52 -16.55 9.89
CA ASP A 7 9.21 -15.38 10.72
C ASP A 7 9.98 -14.14 10.30
N ILE A 8 9.34 -12.98 10.40
CA ILE A 8 9.94 -11.67 10.17
C ILE A 8 10.01 -10.92 11.49
N GLU A 9 11.19 -10.44 11.86
CA GLU A 9 11.37 -9.55 12.99
C GLU A 9 11.72 -8.14 12.51
N VAL A 10 10.89 -7.17 12.90
CA VAL A 10 11.06 -5.77 12.56
C VAL A 10 10.92 -4.90 13.80
N ARG A 11 11.66 -3.80 13.82
CA ARG A 11 11.57 -2.75 14.84
C ARG A 11 11.08 -1.46 14.21
N ALA A 12 10.03 -0.86 14.77
CA ALA A 12 9.62 0.48 14.37
C ALA A 12 10.70 1.51 14.76
N ARG A 13 11.18 2.29 13.80
CA ARG A 13 12.09 3.43 14.03
C ARG A 13 11.36 4.78 14.00
N GLY A 14 10.17 4.83 13.41
CA GLY A 14 9.36 6.04 13.30
C GLY A 14 7.88 5.73 13.12
N THR A 15 7.13 6.68 12.56
CA THR A 15 5.69 6.51 12.29
C THR A 15 5.38 5.57 11.13
N THR A 16 6.34 5.45 10.19
CA THR A 16 6.20 4.69 8.94
C THR A 16 7.38 3.77 8.66
N ASP A 17 8.51 3.97 9.35
CA ASP A 17 9.77 3.34 8.99
C ASP A 17 10.08 2.17 9.91
N TRP A 18 10.51 1.06 9.32
CA TRP A 18 10.78 -0.20 9.98
C TRP A 18 12.19 -0.67 9.68
N GLU A 19 12.85 -1.19 10.70
CA GLU A 19 14.18 -1.78 10.60
C GLU A 19 14.07 -3.30 10.70
N VAL A 20 14.61 -4.01 9.70
CA VAL A 20 14.65 -5.47 9.69
C VAL A 20 15.69 -5.97 10.68
N LEU A 21 15.29 -6.75 11.68
CA LEU A 21 16.19 -7.25 12.73
C LEU A 21 16.89 -8.56 12.36
N LYS A 22 16.25 -9.39 11.54
CA LYS A 22 16.77 -10.67 11.06
C LYS A 22 16.94 -10.67 9.55
N PRO A 23 18.04 -11.22 9.01
CA PRO A 23 18.22 -11.27 7.57
C PRO A 23 17.10 -12.09 6.92
N ILE A 24 16.57 -11.59 5.79
CA ILE A 24 15.54 -12.30 5.01
C ILE A 24 16.22 -12.89 3.78
N ARG A 25 16.15 -14.21 3.64
CA ARG A 25 16.71 -14.92 2.49
C ARG A 25 15.61 -15.36 1.54
N TYR A 26 15.75 -14.98 0.28
CA TYR A 26 14.89 -15.38 -0.81
C TYR A 26 15.69 -16.17 -1.83
N HIS A 27 15.26 -17.39 -2.10
CA HIS A 27 15.73 -18.23 -3.19
C HIS A 27 14.67 -18.27 -4.29
N GLY A 28 14.89 -17.47 -5.33
CA GLY A 28 14.15 -17.56 -6.57
C GLY A 28 14.55 -18.80 -7.37
N ARG A 29 14.13 -18.84 -8.63
CA ARG A 29 14.41 -19.98 -9.53
C ARG A 29 15.91 -20.14 -9.79
N ASP A 30 16.57 -19.04 -10.12
CA ASP A 30 17.98 -19.01 -10.55
C ASP A 30 18.80 -17.96 -9.77
N GLU A 31 18.17 -17.29 -8.81
CA GLU A 31 18.68 -16.09 -8.16
C GLU A 31 18.45 -16.15 -6.64
N GLY A 32 19.45 -15.74 -5.86
CA GLY A 32 19.39 -15.70 -4.41
C GLY A 32 19.62 -14.28 -3.91
N PHE A 33 18.70 -13.76 -3.10
CA PHE A 33 18.82 -12.44 -2.49
C PHE A 33 18.84 -12.57 -0.97
N ILE A 34 19.70 -11.79 -0.34
CA ILE A 34 19.82 -11.69 1.11
C ILE A 34 19.58 -10.23 1.47
N VAL A 35 18.45 -9.96 2.13
CA VAL A 35 18.21 -8.67 2.78
C VAL A 35 18.91 -8.72 4.12
N HIS A 36 19.90 -7.86 4.33
CA HIS A 36 20.66 -7.84 5.57
C HIS A 36 19.86 -7.24 6.74
N ALA A 37 20.18 -7.67 7.96
CA ALA A 37 19.70 -7.01 9.17
C ALA A 37 20.17 -5.54 9.19
N GLY A 38 19.33 -4.66 9.73
CA GLY A 38 19.52 -3.21 9.71
C GLY A 38 19.02 -2.53 8.43
N PHE A 39 18.42 -3.27 7.48
CA PHE A 39 17.77 -2.66 6.32
C PHE A 39 16.50 -1.90 6.75
N GLU A 40 16.42 -0.63 6.36
CA GLU A 40 15.25 0.21 6.57
C GLU A 40 14.26 0.03 5.41
N THR A 41 13.01 -0.29 5.75
CA THR A 41 11.88 -0.52 4.82
C THR A 41 10.68 0.27 5.31
N ASP A 42 9.97 0.92 4.38
CA ASP A 42 8.69 1.58 4.63
C ASP A 42 7.49 0.64 4.35
N PHE A 43 7.76 -0.65 4.12
CA PHE A 43 6.83 -1.64 3.59
C PHE A 43 6.13 -1.13 2.31
N ALA A 44 4.87 -1.53 2.09
CA ALA A 44 4.07 -0.95 1.04
C ALA A 44 3.67 0.48 1.44
N SER A 45 4.31 1.48 0.82
CA SER A 45 3.86 2.88 0.83
C SER A 45 2.53 3.02 0.06
N VAL A 46 1.43 2.58 0.68
CA VAL A 46 0.08 2.63 0.13
C VAL A 46 -0.56 3.99 0.43
N PRO A 47 -1.01 4.75 -0.60
CA PRO A 47 -1.77 5.96 -0.38
C PRO A 47 -2.98 5.71 0.51
N ARG A 48 -3.30 6.63 1.45
CA ARG A 48 -4.37 6.42 2.45
C ARG A 48 -5.72 6.01 1.83
N GLY A 49 -6.04 6.57 0.66
CA GLY A 49 -7.26 6.26 -0.09
C GLY A 49 -7.31 4.85 -0.71
N LEU A 50 -6.23 4.08 -0.67
CA LEU A 50 -6.14 2.69 -1.17
C LEU A 50 -5.95 1.67 -0.04
N VAL A 51 -5.84 2.10 1.22
CA VAL A 51 -5.65 1.20 2.37
C VAL A 51 -6.87 0.28 2.58
N TRP A 52 -8.07 0.71 2.16
CA TRP A 52 -9.26 -0.14 2.18
C TRP A 52 -9.18 -1.31 1.19
N LEU A 53 -8.32 -1.19 0.16
CA LEU A 53 -8.16 -2.19 -0.89
C LEU A 53 -6.94 -3.08 -0.66
N ILE A 54 -5.81 -2.49 -0.27
CA ILE A 54 -4.57 -3.22 0.02
C ILE A 54 -4.13 -2.83 1.43
N PRO A 55 -4.13 -3.76 2.40
CA PRO A 55 -3.67 -3.46 3.76
C PRO A 55 -2.18 -3.08 3.75
N LYS A 56 -1.69 -2.48 4.84
CA LYS A 56 -0.26 -2.10 4.92
C LYS A 56 0.68 -3.30 5.03
N TYR A 57 0.22 -4.39 5.62
CA TYR A 57 0.98 -5.61 5.86
C TYR A 57 0.11 -6.85 5.67
N GLY A 58 0.74 -8.00 5.41
CA GLY A 58 0.07 -9.28 5.21
C GLY A 58 1.00 -10.30 4.57
N LYS A 59 0.42 -11.25 3.82
CA LYS A 59 1.20 -12.30 3.14
C LYS A 59 2.28 -11.76 2.18
N PHE A 60 2.08 -10.56 1.62
CA PHE A 60 3.04 -9.93 0.71
C PHE A 60 4.17 -9.16 1.43
N THR A 61 4.19 -9.09 2.77
CA THR A 61 5.17 -8.27 3.50
C THR A 61 6.61 -8.70 3.21
N ARG A 62 6.91 -10.01 3.15
CA ARG A 62 8.26 -10.50 2.79
C ARG A 62 8.65 -10.06 1.37
N ALA A 63 7.73 -10.22 0.43
CA ALA A 63 7.91 -9.76 -0.94
C ALA A 63 8.14 -8.23 -1.01
N ALA A 64 7.45 -7.44 -0.19
CA ALA A 64 7.61 -5.99 -0.15
C ALA A 64 9.01 -5.58 0.34
N ILE A 65 9.49 -6.19 1.44
CA ILE A 65 10.84 -5.92 1.96
C ILE A 65 11.91 -6.28 0.91
N LEU A 66 11.74 -7.42 0.24
CA LEU A 66 12.63 -7.82 -0.86
C LEU A 66 12.59 -6.81 -2.01
N HIS A 67 11.41 -6.31 -2.39
CA HIS A 67 11.26 -5.30 -3.44
C HIS A 67 11.96 -3.99 -3.07
N ASP A 68 11.78 -3.49 -1.85
CA ASP A 68 12.45 -2.27 -1.37
C ASP A 68 13.98 -2.40 -1.43
N PHE A 69 14.49 -3.56 -1.02
CA PHE A 69 15.92 -3.86 -1.12
C PHE A 69 16.41 -3.84 -2.57
N LEU A 70 15.69 -4.51 -3.48
CA LEU A 70 16.04 -4.53 -4.90
C LEU A 70 15.95 -3.14 -5.52
N TRP A 71 14.94 -2.35 -5.17
CA TRP A 71 14.82 -0.94 -5.57
C TRP A 71 15.98 -0.09 -5.09
N ALA A 72 16.47 -0.30 -3.87
CA ALA A 72 17.68 0.35 -3.38
C ALA A 72 18.92 -0.04 -4.20
N GLN A 73 19.00 -1.27 -4.72
CA GLN A 73 20.06 -1.67 -5.66
C GLN A 73 19.86 -1.05 -7.06
N CYS A 74 18.61 -0.88 -7.51
CA CYS A 74 18.30 -0.20 -8.77
C CYS A 74 18.77 1.26 -8.76
N ARG A 75 18.55 1.98 -7.65
CA ARG A 75 19.07 3.36 -7.45
C ARG A 75 20.59 3.43 -7.49
N LYS A 76 21.28 2.35 -7.14
CA LYS A 76 22.75 2.22 -7.21
C LYS A 76 23.23 1.76 -8.59
N GLY A 77 22.35 1.57 -9.56
CA GLY A 77 22.68 1.07 -10.90
C GLY A 77 23.10 -0.40 -10.93
N ARG A 78 22.86 -1.16 -9.85
CA ARG A 78 23.29 -2.56 -9.71
C ARG A 78 22.22 -3.57 -10.14
N PHE A 79 21.00 -3.09 -10.38
CA PHE A 79 19.86 -3.94 -10.68
C PHE A 79 18.85 -3.21 -11.56
N ASN A 80 18.05 -3.93 -12.34
CA ASN A 80 17.05 -3.34 -13.22
C ASN A 80 15.71 -3.18 -12.47
N TRP A 81 15.09 -1.99 -12.58
CA TRP A 81 13.80 -1.68 -11.98
C TRP A 81 12.71 -2.68 -12.39
N PHE A 82 12.72 -3.09 -13.65
CA PHE A 82 11.68 -3.94 -14.17
C PHE A 82 11.82 -5.40 -13.71
N ASP A 83 13.05 -5.88 -13.54
CA ASP A 83 13.35 -7.18 -12.98
C ASP A 83 12.95 -7.24 -11.51
N ALA A 84 13.18 -6.16 -10.77
CA ALA A 84 12.77 -6.05 -9.37
C ALA A 84 11.25 -6.24 -9.22
N ASP A 85 10.43 -5.56 -10.04
CA ASP A 85 8.97 -5.77 -9.97
C ASP A 85 8.55 -7.18 -10.44
N GLY A 86 9.31 -7.76 -11.37
CA GLY A 86 9.08 -9.14 -11.85
C GLY A 86 9.31 -10.17 -10.74
N ILE A 87 10.40 -10.03 -9.99
CA ILE A 87 10.71 -10.82 -8.80
C ILE A 87 9.65 -10.59 -7.73
N PHE A 88 9.25 -9.35 -7.49
CA PHE A 88 8.20 -9.02 -6.54
C PHE A 88 6.88 -9.74 -6.82
N ARG A 89 6.42 -9.75 -8.08
CA ARG A 89 5.23 -10.49 -8.50
C ARG A 89 5.36 -12.00 -8.27
N ARG A 90 6.56 -12.54 -8.48
CA ARG A 90 6.85 -13.97 -8.31
C ARG A 90 6.86 -14.34 -6.82
N ALA A 91 7.56 -13.58 -5.99
CA ALA A 91 7.58 -13.73 -4.55
C ALA A 91 6.16 -13.67 -3.95
N MET A 92 5.33 -12.72 -4.40
CA MET A 92 3.91 -12.67 -3.99
C MET A 92 3.10 -13.92 -4.40
N ARG A 93 3.39 -14.51 -5.58
CA ARG A 93 2.74 -15.76 -5.99
C ARG A 93 3.14 -16.92 -5.08
N GLU A 94 4.39 -16.95 -4.65
CA GLU A 94 4.95 -17.99 -3.79
C GLU A 94 4.48 -17.86 -2.34
N ASP A 95 4.25 -16.63 -1.85
CA ASP A 95 3.59 -16.34 -0.58
C ASP A 95 2.05 -16.48 -0.63
N GLU A 96 1.51 -17.07 -1.71
CA GLU A 96 0.07 -17.32 -1.89
C GLU A 96 -0.80 -16.06 -1.75
N VAL A 97 -0.27 -14.91 -2.17
CA VAL A 97 -1.04 -13.67 -2.21
C VAL A 97 -2.18 -13.82 -3.23
N PRO A 98 -3.41 -13.39 -2.90
CA PRO A 98 -4.55 -13.50 -3.81
C PRO A 98 -4.24 -12.90 -5.18
N PHE A 99 -4.76 -13.56 -6.23
CA PHE A 99 -4.47 -13.21 -7.62
C PHE A 99 -4.65 -11.72 -7.90
N ALA A 100 -5.80 -11.15 -7.53
CA ALA A 100 -6.10 -9.73 -7.75
C ALA A 100 -5.11 -8.80 -7.05
N HIS A 101 -4.79 -9.05 -5.77
CA HIS A 101 -3.84 -8.24 -5.01
C HIS A 101 -2.46 -8.23 -5.66
N ARG A 102 -1.96 -9.41 -6.03
CA ARG A 102 -0.66 -9.56 -6.69
C ARG A 102 -0.56 -8.74 -7.98
N TRP A 103 -1.60 -8.73 -8.81
CA TRP A 103 -1.60 -8.00 -10.08
C TRP A 103 -1.80 -6.50 -9.91
N LEU A 104 -2.64 -6.07 -8.97
CA LEU A 104 -2.80 -4.65 -8.64
C LEU A 104 -1.51 -4.06 -8.09
N MET A 105 -0.87 -4.76 -7.13
CA MET A 105 0.41 -4.34 -6.56
C MET A 105 1.51 -4.31 -7.63
N TRP A 106 1.62 -5.35 -8.46
CA TRP A 106 2.58 -5.37 -9.57
C TRP A 106 2.35 -4.22 -10.57
N GLY A 107 1.10 -3.93 -10.94
CA GLY A 107 0.77 -2.81 -11.82
C GLY A 107 1.17 -1.47 -11.22
N ALA A 108 0.94 -1.27 -9.92
CA ALA A 108 1.31 -0.05 -9.22
C ALA A 108 2.84 0.19 -9.21
N VAL A 109 3.63 -0.83 -8.87
CA VAL A 109 5.10 -0.70 -8.84
C VAL A 109 5.67 -0.55 -10.25
N ARG A 110 5.09 -1.24 -11.26
CA ARG A 110 5.50 -1.12 -12.66
C ARG A 110 5.27 0.29 -13.20
N LEU A 111 4.15 0.92 -12.84
CA LEU A 111 3.90 2.32 -13.18
C LEU A 111 4.95 3.24 -12.53
N ALA A 112 5.34 2.97 -11.29
CA ALA A 112 6.39 3.73 -10.63
C ALA A 112 7.76 3.52 -11.30
N ALA A 113 8.10 2.31 -11.73
CA ALA A 113 9.33 2.00 -12.47
C ALA A 113 9.39 2.77 -13.81
N VAL A 114 8.29 2.80 -14.57
CA VAL A 114 8.20 3.56 -15.83
C VAL A 114 8.45 5.06 -15.61
N ARG A 115 8.02 5.62 -14.47
CA ARG A 115 8.29 7.02 -14.11
C ARG A 115 9.76 7.29 -13.78
N HIS A 116 10.48 6.29 -13.25
CA HIS A 116 11.91 6.42 -12.96
C HIS A 116 12.79 6.21 -14.19
N VAL A 117 12.34 5.41 -15.16
CA VAL A 117 13.08 5.12 -16.40
C VAL A 117 12.19 5.33 -17.63
N PRO A 118 11.88 6.60 -17.98
CA PRO A 118 10.90 6.92 -19.04
C PRO A 118 11.37 6.55 -20.46
N SER A 119 12.66 6.33 -20.68
CA SER A 119 13.22 5.99 -22.00
C SER A 119 13.16 4.51 -22.35
N GLU A 120 12.92 3.62 -21.38
CA GLU A 120 12.99 2.16 -21.57
C GLU A 120 11.68 1.40 -21.24
N PRO A 121 10.47 1.91 -21.57
CA PRO A 121 9.21 1.23 -21.22
C PRO A 121 9.00 -0.12 -21.94
N PHE A 122 9.82 -0.42 -22.96
CA PHE A 122 9.79 -1.65 -23.75
C PHE A 122 11.04 -2.53 -23.59
N ALA A 123 11.96 -2.20 -22.67
CA ALA A 123 13.21 -2.95 -22.50
C ALA A 123 13.02 -4.44 -22.16
N HIS A 124 11.84 -4.83 -21.67
CA HIS A 124 11.49 -6.21 -21.32
C HIS A 124 10.56 -6.90 -22.32
N GLY A 125 10.44 -6.33 -23.53
CA GLY A 125 9.68 -6.88 -24.65
C GLY A 125 8.21 -6.44 -24.68
N VAL A 126 7.68 -6.34 -25.89
CA VAL A 126 6.32 -5.86 -26.19
C VAL A 126 5.24 -6.59 -25.38
N ALA A 127 5.40 -7.90 -25.16
CA ALA A 127 4.45 -8.70 -24.40
C ALA A 127 4.29 -8.23 -22.95
N GLN A 128 5.37 -7.85 -22.27
CA GLN A 128 5.29 -7.36 -20.88
C GLN A 128 4.67 -5.97 -20.81
N SER A 129 4.95 -5.11 -21.79
CA SER A 129 4.35 -3.77 -21.88
C SER A 129 2.85 -3.85 -22.18
N VAL A 130 2.42 -4.73 -23.10
CA VAL A 130 0.99 -5.00 -23.35
C VAL A 130 0.32 -5.55 -22.09
N LEU A 131 0.94 -6.53 -21.43
CA LEU A 131 0.43 -7.08 -20.17
C LEU A 131 0.27 -5.99 -19.10
N PHE A 132 1.25 -5.09 -18.97
CA PHE A 132 1.16 -3.96 -18.06
C PHE A 132 -0.04 -3.06 -18.39
N VAL A 133 -0.20 -2.65 -19.65
CA VAL A 133 -1.31 -1.78 -20.09
C VAL A 133 -2.67 -2.43 -19.79
N VAL A 134 -2.82 -3.73 -20.09
CA VAL A 134 -4.05 -4.48 -19.81
C VAL A 134 -4.34 -4.54 -18.32
N VAL A 135 -3.36 -4.94 -17.50
CA VAL A 135 -3.51 -5.05 -16.04
C VAL A 135 -3.78 -3.69 -15.40
N ALA A 136 -3.07 -2.65 -15.83
CA ALA A 136 -3.28 -1.29 -15.35
C ALA A 136 -4.68 -0.77 -15.71
N GLY A 137 -5.14 -1.01 -16.94
CA GLY A 137 -6.49 -0.64 -17.38
C GLY A 137 -7.58 -1.35 -16.58
N LEU A 138 -7.46 -2.68 -16.41
CA LEU A 138 -8.41 -3.47 -15.61
C LEU A 138 -8.38 -3.06 -14.13
N GLY A 139 -7.20 -2.84 -13.56
CA GLY A 139 -7.04 -2.37 -12.19
C GLY A 139 -7.65 -0.98 -11.98
N ALA A 140 -7.43 -0.06 -12.91
CA ALA A 140 -8.02 1.27 -12.88
C ALA A 140 -9.55 1.21 -12.95
N ALA A 141 -10.11 0.38 -13.85
CA ALA A 141 -11.55 0.17 -13.92
C ALA A 141 -12.12 -0.42 -12.63
N PHE A 142 -11.44 -1.43 -12.06
CA PHE A 142 -11.83 -2.06 -10.81
C PHE A 142 -11.84 -1.08 -9.63
N VAL A 143 -10.90 -0.13 -9.57
CA VAL A 143 -10.85 0.90 -8.53
C VAL A 143 -11.86 2.03 -8.80
N ALA A 144 -12.07 2.40 -10.06
CA ALA A 144 -12.94 3.51 -10.44
C ALA A 144 -14.42 3.25 -10.11
N VAL A 145 -14.91 2.03 -10.32
CA VAL A 145 -16.32 1.67 -10.04
C VAL A 145 -16.72 1.91 -8.58
N PRO A 146 -16.07 1.29 -7.57
CA PRO A 146 -16.42 1.54 -6.16
C PRO A 146 -16.14 2.98 -5.76
N PHE A 147 -15.10 3.62 -6.29
CA PHE A 147 -14.83 5.04 -6.03
C PHE A 147 -15.99 5.94 -6.45
N VAL A 148 -16.51 5.76 -7.67
CA VAL A 148 -17.64 6.53 -8.19
C VAL A 148 -18.90 6.25 -7.39
N VAL A 149 -19.20 4.97 -7.08
CA VAL A 149 -20.38 4.57 -6.33
C VAL A 149 -20.37 5.17 -4.91
N VAL A 150 -19.26 5.03 -4.19
CA VAL A 150 -19.11 5.57 -2.84
C VAL A 150 -19.19 7.10 -2.87
N THR A 151 -18.52 7.75 -3.82
CA THR A 151 -18.55 9.22 -3.94
C THR A 151 -19.97 9.71 -4.23
N ALA A 152 -20.68 9.06 -5.16
CA ALA A 152 -22.07 9.41 -5.46
C ALA A 152 -22.97 9.26 -4.23
N TRP A 153 -22.79 8.20 -3.45
CA TRP A 153 -23.56 7.98 -2.22
C TRP A 153 -23.23 9.00 -1.13
N LEU A 154 -21.95 9.37 -0.97
CA LEU A 154 -21.53 10.41 -0.04
C LEU A 154 -22.07 11.79 -0.42
N VAL A 155 -22.08 12.13 -1.71
CA VAL A 155 -22.69 13.37 -2.21
C VAL A 155 -24.20 13.37 -1.96
N LEU A 156 -24.90 12.27 -2.27
CA LEU A 156 -26.32 12.15 -1.98
C LEU A 156 -26.61 12.31 -0.48
N PHE A 157 -25.86 11.61 0.36
CA PHE A 157 -25.98 11.70 1.80
C PHE A 157 -25.77 13.14 2.31
N TRP A 158 -24.74 13.82 1.80
CA TRP A 158 -24.48 15.23 2.11
C TRP A 158 -25.65 16.13 1.70
N LEU A 159 -26.20 15.96 0.50
CA LEU A 159 -27.37 16.71 0.02
C LEU A 159 -28.61 16.47 0.89
N LEU A 160 -28.81 15.24 1.38
CA LEU A 160 -29.91 14.91 2.30
C LEU A 160 -29.70 15.48 3.71
N GLN A 161 -28.45 15.63 4.16
CA GLN A 161 -28.13 16.23 5.45
C GLN A 161 -28.33 17.76 5.47
N LEU A 162 -28.06 18.46 4.37
CA LEU A 162 -28.21 19.92 4.30
C LEU A 162 -29.57 20.45 4.80
N PRO A 163 -30.73 19.94 4.35
CA PRO A 163 -32.03 20.42 4.82
C PRO A 163 -32.26 20.07 6.30
N LEU A 164 -31.83 18.89 6.75
CA LEU A 164 -31.93 18.50 8.17
C LEU A 164 -31.10 19.42 9.06
N PHE A 165 -29.87 19.74 8.63
CA PHE A 165 -29.01 20.68 9.33
C PHE A 165 -29.61 22.08 9.33
N ALA A 166 -30.11 22.56 8.20
CA ALA A 166 -30.78 23.85 8.10
C ALA A 166 -32.02 23.94 9.04
N VAL A 167 -32.85 22.90 9.07
CA VAL A 167 -34.00 22.80 9.99
C VAL A 167 -33.55 22.74 11.45
N SER A 168 -32.52 21.96 11.78
CA SER A 168 -31.98 21.89 13.14
C SER A 168 -31.41 23.23 13.61
N ARG A 169 -30.74 23.98 12.71
CA ARG A 169 -30.17 25.30 12.99
C ARG A 169 -31.26 26.36 13.17
N LEU A 170 -32.38 26.23 12.47
CA LEU A 170 -33.57 27.05 12.68
C LEU A 170 -34.27 26.72 14.00
N ARG A 171 -34.29 25.45 14.42
CA ARG A 171 -34.91 24.99 15.68
C ARG A 171 -34.05 25.25 16.93
N HIS A 172 -32.72 25.25 16.82
CA HIS A 172 -31.79 25.46 17.94
C HIS A 172 -31.27 26.90 18.03
N ARG A 173 -32.11 27.89 17.65
CA ARG A 173 -31.76 29.31 17.79
C ARG A 173 -31.79 29.82 19.25
N ASP A 174 -32.26 28.99 20.19
CA ASP A 174 -32.48 29.40 21.57
C ASP A 174 -31.50 28.78 22.58
N ALA A 175 -30.93 29.70 23.37
CA ALA A 175 -30.21 29.59 24.63
C ALA A 175 -28.78 29.00 24.64
N PRO A 176 -27.74 29.80 24.99
CA PRO A 176 -26.43 29.27 25.36
C PRO A 176 -26.58 28.46 26.65
N THR A 177 -26.54 27.14 26.54
CA THR A 177 -26.40 26.28 27.71
C THR A 177 -24.98 26.41 28.22
N PRO A 178 -24.78 26.79 29.51
CA PRO A 178 -23.43 26.89 30.06
C PRO A 178 -22.74 25.52 29.96
N PRO A 179 -21.43 25.48 29.64
CA PRO A 179 -20.72 24.23 29.46
C PRO A 179 -20.82 23.38 30.74
N PRO A 180 -21.04 22.07 30.61
CA PRO A 180 -21.10 21.18 31.77
C PRO A 180 -19.77 21.28 32.53
N ARG A 181 -19.82 21.73 33.78
CA ARG A 181 -18.61 21.82 34.62
C ARG A 181 -18.14 20.40 34.94
N PRO A 182 -16.88 20.04 34.64
CA PRO A 182 -16.35 18.74 35.04
C PRO A 182 -16.38 18.64 36.56
N ARG A 183 -17.13 17.67 37.09
CA ARG A 183 -17.13 17.37 38.52
C ARG A 183 -15.85 16.61 38.80
N LEU A 184 -14.80 17.33 39.20
CA LEU A 184 -13.54 16.73 39.64
C LEU A 184 -13.82 15.92 40.92
N LEU A 185 -14.03 14.62 40.76
CA LEU A 185 -14.03 13.66 41.84
C LEU A 185 -12.59 13.53 42.32
N PHE A 186 -12.19 14.38 43.26
CA PHE A 186 -11.01 14.11 44.07
C PHE A 186 -11.31 12.87 44.91
N LYS A 187 -10.72 11.75 44.50
CA LYS A 187 -10.68 10.53 45.30
C LYS A 187 -9.74 10.83 46.48
N MET A 188 -10.31 11.24 47.61
CA MET A 188 -9.58 11.29 48.88
C MET A 188 -9.25 9.85 49.29
N GLY A 189 -8.04 9.68 49.83
CA GLY A 189 -7.34 8.42 50.02
C GLY A 189 -7.93 7.49 51.07
#